data_AF-A0A3S1SDS9-F1
#
_entry.id   AF-A0A3S1SDS9-F1
#
_cell.length_a   1.000
_cell.length_b   1.000
_cell.length_c   1.000
_cell.angle_alpha   90.00
_cell.angle_beta   90.00
_cell.angle_gamma   90.00
#
_symmetry.space_group_name_H-M   'P 1'
#
loop_
_entity.id
_entity.type
_entity.pdbx_description
1 polymer ?
#
loop_
_entity_poly.entity_id
_entity_poly.type
_entity_poly.pdbx_seq_one_letter_code
_entity_poly.pdbx_strand_id
1 'polypeptide(L)'
;MPKHFRMIDNARRTLTAIENSAVDELLAGRMDRRDFLRHGSVLGLSLPFLGSLVAAAGLGTQQARAEGKPGGTVRAGVATPGGAIDPVTYYDSGSYQLVFQT
;
A
#
# COMPACT_ATOMS: atom_id res chain seq x y z
N MET A 1 11.41 14.92 20.47
CA MET A 1 10.16 15.30 19.78
C MET A 1 9.97 14.42 18.55
N PRO A 2 8.77 13.88 18.28
CA PRO A 2 8.57 12.95 17.17
C PRO A 2 8.82 13.68 15.86
N LYS A 3 9.67 13.15 14.98
CA LYS A 3 10.11 13.81 13.74
C LYS A 3 8.95 14.30 12.84
N HIS A 4 7.78 13.66 12.91
CA HIS A 4 6.59 14.00 12.13
C HIS A 4 5.99 15.36 12.47
N PHE A 5 6.02 15.78 13.74
CA PHE A 5 5.54 17.10 14.15
C PHE A 5 6.33 18.23 13.48
N ARG A 6 7.67 18.09 13.44
CA ARG A 6 8.54 19.09 12.81
C ARG A 6 8.29 19.25 11.31
N MET A 7 7.94 18.17 10.61
CA MET A 7 7.61 18.21 9.19
C MET A 7 6.31 19.00 8.94
N ILE A 8 5.27 18.70 9.72
CA ILE A 8 3.98 19.39 9.64
C ILE A 8 4.14 20.87 10.00
N ASP A 9 4.90 21.18 11.06
CA ASP A 9 5.15 22.57 11.47
C ASP A 9 5.88 23.38 10.39
N ASN A 10 6.80 22.76 9.67
CA ASN A 10 7.47 23.41 8.54
C ASN A 10 6.51 23.63 7.36
N ALA A 11 5.68 22.64 7.04
CA ALA A 11 4.67 22.76 5.99
C ALA A 11 3.68 23.91 6.29
N ARG A 12 3.24 24.05 7.54
CA ARG A 12 2.29 25.10 7.96
C ARG A 12 2.76 26.52 7.65
N ARG A 13 4.08 26.76 7.65
CA ARG A 13 4.68 28.08 7.39
C ARG A 13 4.57 28.52 5.94
N THR A 14 4.41 27.57 5.01
CA THR A 14 4.37 27.83 3.57
C THR A 14 2.96 27.74 2.98
N LEU A 15 1.99 27.26 3.76
CA LEU A 15 0.62 27.06 3.34
C LEU A 15 -0.25 28.29 3.60
N THR A 16 -1.24 28.48 2.74
CA THR A 16 -2.33 29.44 2.90
C THR A 16 -3.28 29.02 4.02
N ALA A 17 -4.22 29.89 4.39
CA ALA A 17 -5.22 29.59 5.43
C ALA A 17 -6.09 28.38 5.07
N ILE A 18 -6.52 28.27 3.82
CA ILE A 18 -7.39 27.18 3.35
C ILE A 18 -6.64 25.84 3.41
N GLU A 19 -5.40 25.81 2.94
CA GLU A 19 -4.60 24.58 2.94
C GLU A 19 -4.24 24.13 4.36
N ASN A 20 -3.94 25.08 5.27
CA ASN A 20 -3.73 24.77 6.68
C ASN A 20 -5.00 24.18 7.33
N SER A 21 -6.18 24.71 7.00
CA SER A 21 -7.44 24.16 7.48
C SER A 21 -7.66 22.72 7.01
N ALA A 22 -7.32 22.40 5.76
CA ALA A 22 -7.41 21.04 5.24
C ALA A 22 -6.45 20.07 5.97
N VAL A 23 -5.24 20.53 6.32
CA VAL A 23 -4.29 19.76 7.15
C VAL A 23 -4.85 19.53 8.55
N ASP A 24 -5.48 20.54 9.16
CA ASP A 24 -6.08 20.42 10.49
C ASP A 24 -7.26 19.44 10.50
N GLU A 25 -8.09 19.43 9.45
CA GLU A 25 -9.19 18.47 9.32
C GLU A 25 -8.72 17.04 9.08
N LEU A 26 -7.64 16.86 8.32
CA LEU A 26 -6.98 15.56 8.14
C LEU A 26 -6.44 15.03 9.48
N LEU A 27 -5.74 15.88 10.25
CA LEU A 27 -5.17 15.50 11.55
C LEU A 27 -6.24 15.24 12.61
N ALA A 28 -7.37 15.95 12.53
CA ALA A 28 -8.52 15.72 13.40
C ALA A 28 -9.39 14.51 12.96
N GLY A 29 -9.06 13.84 11.85
CA GLY A 29 -9.80 12.70 11.33
C GLY A 29 -11.19 13.04 10.78
N ARG A 30 -11.47 14.32 10.50
CA ARG A 30 -12.73 14.78 9.88
C ARG A 30 -12.68 14.71 8.35
N MET A 31 -11.48 14.75 7.78
CA MET A 31 -11.24 14.57 6.36
C MET A 31 -10.47 13.26 6.14
N ASP A 32 -10.98 12.37 5.28
CA ASP A 32 -10.30 11.14 4.94
C ASP A 32 -9.12 11.41 3.97
N ARG A 33 -8.15 10.49 3.94
CA ARG A 33 -6.99 10.53 3.05
C ARG A 33 -7.39 10.83 1.60
N ARG A 34 -8.43 10.17 1.10
CA ARG A 34 -8.86 10.31 -0.30
C ARG A 34 -9.31 11.74 -0.60
N ASP A 35 -10.10 12.32 0.28
CA ASP A 35 -10.65 13.66 0.09
C ASP A 35 -9.55 14.71 0.24
N PHE A 36 -8.63 14.52 1.19
CA PHE A 36 -7.44 15.38 1.31
C PHE A 36 -6.58 15.36 0.04
N LEU A 37 -6.32 14.19 -0.55
CA LEU A 37 -5.56 14.09 -1.80
C LEU A 37 -6.30 14.76 -2.97
N ARG A 38 -7.61 14.58 -3.07
CA ARG A 38 -8.43 15.19 -4.13
C ARG A 38 -8.48 16.70 -4.01
N HIS A 39 -8.88 17.22 -2.85
CA HIS A 39 -9.02 18.65 -2.61
C HIS A 39 -7.67 19.36 -2.60
N GLY A 40 -6.65 18.77 -1.98
CA GLY A 40 -5.29 19.31 -2.02
C GLY A 40 -4.74 19.43 -3.45
N SER A 41 -5.04 18.46 -4.33
CA SER A 41 -4.63 18.54 -5.74
C SER A 41 -5.35 19.67 -6.49
N VAL A 42 -6.63 19.92 -6.18
CA VAL A 42 -7.39 21.05 -6.75
C VAL A 42 -6.82 22.40 -6.27
N LEU A 43 -6.32 22.45 -5.04
CA LEU A 43 -5.62 23.63 -4.50
C LEU A 43 -4.21 23.84 -5.09
N GLY A 44 -3.76 22.96 -5.99
CA GLY A 44 -2.45 23.07 -6.63
C GLY A 44 -1.30 22.48 -5.81
N LEU A 45 -1.58 21.79 -4.71
CA LEU A 45 -0.56 21.10 -3.94
C LEU A 45 -0.09 19.85 -4.68
N SER A 46 1.23 19.64 -4.69
CA SER A 46 1.81 18.48 -5.38
C SER A 46 1.50 17.17 -4.66
N LEU A 47 1.27 16.10 -5.42
CA LEU A 47 1.02 14.75 -4.87
C LEU A 47 2.12 14.25 -3.92
N PRO A 48 3.43 14.47 -4.18
CA PRO A 48 4.47 14.08 -3.23
C PRO A 48 4.36 14.82 -1.89
N PHE A 49 4.04 16.11 -1.92
CA PHE A 49 3.85 16.90 -0.72
C PHE A 49 2.63 16.42 0.08
N LEU A 50 1.48 16.27 -0.57
CA LEU A 50 0.27 15.73 0.07
C LEU A 50 0.49 14.31 0.62
N GLY A 51 1.18 13.46 -0.12
CA GLY A 51 1.53 12.10 0.31
C GLY A 51 2.42 12.10 1.56
N SER A 52 3.34 13.05 1.68
CA SER A 52 4.17 13.20 2.88
C SER A 52 3.35 13.57 4.11
N LEU A 53 2.37 14.49 3.97
CA LEU A 53 1.47 14.89 5.06
C LEU A 53 0.56 13.74 5.49
N VAL A 54 -0.01 13.02 4.53
CA VAL A 54 -0.80 11.80 4.80
C VAL A 54 0.04 10.74 5.54
N ALA A 55 1.30 10.54 5.15
CA ALA A 55 2.20 9.62 5.85
C ALA A 55 2.53 10.10 7.26
N ALA A 56 2.80 11.40 7.45
CA ALA A 56 3.06 11.99 8.76
C ALA A 56 1.83 11.96 9.70
N ALA A 57 0.62 11.99 9.13
CA ALA A 57 -0.64 11.80 9.85
C ALA A 57 -0.94 10.32 10.17
N GLY A 58 -0.06 9.37 9.80
CA GLY A 58 -0.25 7.94 10.05
C GLY A 58 -1.23 7.25 9.09
N LEU A 59 -1.71 7.97 8.07
CA LEU A 59 -2.64 7.48 7.04
C LEU A 59 -1.90 6.95 5.81
N GLY A 60 -0.61 6.63 5.95
CA GLY A 60 0.21 6.01 4.91
C GLY A 60 -0.36 4.66 4.48
N THR A 61 -0.05 4.23 3.25
CA THR A 61 -0.39 2.87 2.80
C THR A 61 0.44 1.90 3.62
N GLN A 62 -0.20 1.18 4.54
CA GLN A 62 0.41 0.07 5.24
C GLN A 62 0.67 -1.04 4.22
N GLN A 63 1.91 -1.49 4.09
CA GLN A 63 2.17 -2.74 3.38
C GLN A 63 1.59 -3.86 4.24
N ALA A 64 0.47 -4.44 3.80
CA ALA A 64 -0.05 -5.66 4.38
C ALA A 64 0.94 -6.79 4.04
N ARG A 65 1.95 -6.97 4.89
CA ARG A 65 2.81 -8.14 4.85
C ARG A 65 2.13 -9.20 5.71
N ALA A 66 1.55 -10.20 5.06
CA ALA A 66 1.20 -11.42 5.77
C ALA A 66 2.52 -12.06 6.23
N GLU A 67 2.71 -12.15 7.54
CA GLU A 67 3.85 -12.87 8.09
C GLU A 67 3.67 -14.35 7.75
N GLY A 68 4.57 -14.90 6.92
CA GLY A 68 4.52 -16.31 6.56
C GLY A 68 4.68 -17.14 7.83
N LYS A 69 3.70 -18.00 8.13
CA LYS A 69 3.78 -18.89 9.29
C LYS A 69 4.81 -19.99 9.01
N PRO A 70 5.92 -20.10 9.76
CA PRO A 70 6.85 -21.22 9.62
C PRO A 70 6.10 -22.55 9.82
N GLY A 71 6.25 -23.49 8.88
CA GLY A 71 5.51 -24.76 8.87
C GLY A 71 4.02 -24.64 8.49
N GLY A 72 3.60 -23.51 7.93
CA GLY A 72 2.25 -23.36 7.36
C GLY A 72 2.04 -24.31 6.17
N THR A 73 0.85 -24.92 6.08
CA THR A 73 0.48 -25.76 4.93
C THR A 73 -0.36 -24.94 3.96
N VAL A 74 0.09 -24.86 2.70
CA VAL A 74 -0.70 -24.32 1.59
C VAL A 74 -1.43 -25.47 0.91
N ARG A 75 -2.75 -25.34 0.73
CA ARG A 75 -3.56 -26.27 -0.06
C ARG A 75 -3.97 -25.57 -1.35
N ALA A 76 -3.49 -26.08 -2.48
CA ALA A 76 -3.81 -25.57 -3.81
C ALA A 76 -4.48 -26.66 -4.64
N GLY A 77 -5.52 -26.29 -5.39
CA GLY A 77 -6.08 -27.13 -6.43
C GLY A 77 -5.29 -26.97 -7.72
N VAL A 78 -4.97 -28.07 -8.38
CA VAL A 78 -4.30 -28.10 -9.69
C VAL A 78 -5.14 -28.90 -10.67
N ALA A 79 -4.97 -28.62 -11.97
CA ALA A 79 -5.55 -29.48 -13.00
C ALA A 79 -4.98 -30.89 -12.87
N THR A 80 -5.80 -31.93 -13.11
CA THR A 80 -5.33 -33.31 -13.07
C THR A 80 -4.28 -33.52 -14.17
N PRO A 81 -3.05 -33.98 -13.84
CA PRO A 81 -2.03 -34.28 -14.83
C PRO A 81 -2.52 -35.29 -15.87
N GLY A 82 -2.17 -35.06 -17.13
CA GLY A 82 -2.62 -35.92 -18.24
C GLY A 82 -1.92 -37.28 -18.30
N GLY A 83 -0.86 -37.48 -17.51
CA GLY A 83 -0.04 -38.70 -17.52
C GLY A 83 1.08 -38.66 -16.48
N ALA A 84 2.15 -39.41 -16.73
CA ALA A 84 3.32 -39.42 -15.85
C ALA A 84 4.00 -38.05 -15.81
N ILE A 85 4.41 -37.61 -14.61
CA ILE A 85 5.13 -36.35 -14.40
C ILE A 85 6.62 -36.57 -14.69
N ASP A 86 6.95 -36.77 -15.96
CA ASP A 86 8.32 -36.86 -16.45
C ASP A 86 8.78 -35.47 -16.96
N PRO A 87 9.84 -34.88 -16.38
CA PRO A 87 10.32 -33.54 -16.74
C PRO A 87 10.74 -33.36 -18.19
N VAL A 88 10.99 -34.44 -18.93
CA VAL A 88 11.34 -34.40 -20.35
C VAL A 88 10.09 -34.42 -21.22
N THR A 89 8.99 -35.03 -20.77
CA THR A 89 7.86 -35.37 -21.64
C THR A 89 6.52 -34.78 -21.24
N TYR A 90 6.34 -34.23 -20.03
CA TYR A 90 5.06 -33.60 -19.68
C TYR A 90 4.82 -32.33 -20.51
N TYR A 91 3.55 -32.03 -20.81
CA TYR A 91 3.18 -30.83 -21.58
C TYR A 91 1.80 -30.25 -21.20
N ASP A 92 1.36 -30.44 -19.94
CA ASP A 92 0.07 -29.96 -19.45
C ASP A 92 0.19 -29.05 -18.21
N SER A 93 -0.84 -28.21 -17.99
CA SER A 93 -0.87 -27.21 -16.91
C SER A 93 -0.76 -27.81 -15.51
N GLY A 94 -1.37 -28.98 -15.28
CA GLY A 94 -1.30 -29.67 -14.00
C GLY A 94 0.12 -30.14 -13.68
N SER A 95 0.79 -30.72 -14.67
CA SER A 95 2.18 -31.17 -14.55
C SER A 95 3.15 -30.01 -14.31
N TYR A 96 3.00 -28.88 -15.02
CA TYR A 96 3.82 -27.69 -14.80
C TYR A 96 3.69 -27.16 -13.35
N GLN A 97 2.48 -27.12 -12.81
CA GLN A 97 2.20 -26.62 -11.46
C GLN A 97 2.79 -27.50 -10.34
N LEU A 98 2.94 -28.81 -10.58
CA LEU A 98 3.53 -29.73 -9.62
C LEU A 98 5.07 -29.66 -9.63
N VAL A 99 5.67 -29.47 -10.80
CA VAL A 99 7.14 -29.47 -10.94
C VAL A 99 7.76 -28.14 -10.52
N PHE A 100 7.07 -27.01 -10.78
CA PHE A 100 7.59 -25.67 -10.51
C PHE A 100 7.19 -25.13 -9.13
N GLN A 101 7.39 -25.93 -8.09
CA GLN A 101 7.19 -25.50 -6.70
C GLN A 101 8.52 -25.01 -6.12
N THR A 102 8.66 -23.69 -5.98
CA THR A 102 9.77 -23.00 -5.29
C THR A 102 9.24 -22.30 -4.06
#